data_AF-A0A8T5N6B2-F1
#
_entry.id   AF-A0A8T5N6B2-F1
#
_cell.length_a   1.000
_cell.length_b   1.000
_cell.length_c   1.000
_cell.angle_alpha   90.00
_cell.angle_beta   90.00
_cell.angle_gamma   90.00
#
_symmetry.space_group_name_H-M   'P 1'
#
loop_
_entity.id
_entity.type
_entity.pdbx_description
1 polymer ?
#
loop_
_entity_poly.entity_id
_entity_poly.type
_entity_poly.pdbx_seq_one_letter_code
_entity_poly.pdbx_strand_id
1 'polypeptide(L)'
;MKQDANEFSSFAETIASLGSLTKLESAMSAAIKSSRVPAKETRKMLKCMSIQEAGNTALFQFMRDLFEKVGVGQLVLIRNDIFRYDFAIDNSPVCKLYPHVKGKKTCYITAESLSQFFTKDLGLPGTAEEIACQNAGDNRCEFAVSLQPLAVYQLALDQLDKTIIGSVIDGAGPDKISESLEMSRDEIIFRMNILKRYKILDDDYQITEIGETYHKYGEGMGGDEEEFQPPWKDMAVISNAISASTSFAEAFTEAASQEPLWDVEEKDIVNLAEQAKKSKSFAELLSKQVKSDMEE
;
A
#
# COMPACT_ATOMS: atom_id res chain seq x y z
N MET A 1 -31.89 -28.64 29.77
CA MET A 1 -30.44 -28.33 29.62
C MET A 1 -30.23 -27.91 28.18
N LYS A 2 -29.97 -26.63 27.94
CA LYS A 2 -29.57 -26.12 26.62
C LYS A 2 -28.11 -26.52 26.44
N GLN A 3 -27.81 -27.25 25.36
CA GLN A 3 -26.44 -27.50 24.94
C GLN A 3 -25.86 -26.17 24.47
N ASP A 4 -24.82 -25.71 25.16
CA ASP A 4 -23.97 -24.63 24.69
C ASP A 4 -23.34 -25.09 23.36
N ALA A 5 -23.66 -24.36 22.30
CA ALA A 5 -23.03 -24.52 21.00
C ALA A 5 -21.55 -24.15 21.14
N ASN A 6 -20.67 -25.04 20.67
CA ASN A 6 -19.21 -24.89 20.64
C ASN A 6 -18.76 -23.44 20.32
N GLU A 7 -18.33 -22.71 21.35
CA GLU A 7 -17.67 -21.39 21.23
C GLU A 7 -16.21 -21.49 20.76
N PHE A 8 -15.70 -22.69 20.50
CA PHE A 8 -14.36 -22.90 19.98
C PHE A 8 -14.44 -23.66 18.66
N SER A 9 -14.14 -22.96 17.56
CA SER A 9 -13.58 -23.60 16.37
C SER A 9 -12.42 -24.49 16.78
N SER A 10 -12.24 -25.63 16.10
CA SER A 10 -11.13 -26.54 16.35
C SER A 10 -9.81 -25.76 16.47
N PHE A 11 -9.01 -26.01 17.51
CA PHE A 11 -7.69 -25.39 17.72
C PHE A 11 -6.81 -25.43 16.45
N ALA A 12 -6.97 -26.45 15.62
CA ALA A 12 -6.29 -26.57 14.33
C ALA A 12 -6.76 -25.52 13.29
N GLU A 13 -8.04 -25.15 13.26
CA GLU A 13 -8.55 -24.06 12.41
C GLU A 13 -7.99 -22.71 12.83
N THR A 14 -7.88 -22.48 14.14
CA THR A 14 -7.28 -21.25 14.68
C THR A 14 -5.79 -21.14 14.30
N ILE A 15 -5.02 -22.23 14.44
CA ILE A 15 -3.61 -22.28 14.03
C ILE A 15 -3.48 -22.07 12.51
N ALA A 16 -4.32 -22.72 11.70
CA ALA A 16 -4.28 -22.57 10.24
C ALA A 16 -4.59 -21.13 9.79
N SER A 17 -5.54 -20.48 10.48
CA SER A 17 -5.89 -19.07 10.24
C SER A 17 -4.73 -18.14 10.63
N LEU A 18 -4.11 -18.37 11.80
CA LEU A 18 -2.93 -17.61 12.22
C LEU A 18 -1.77 -17.77 11.22
N GLY A 19 -1.48 -19.00 10.78
CA GLY A 19 -0.43 -19.26 9.80
C GLY A 19 -0.69 -18.57 8.46
N SER A 20 -1.96 -18.50 8.03
CA SER A 20 -2.35 -17.75 6.83
C SER A 20 -2.15 -16.25 7.00
N LEU A 21 -2.48 -15.69 8.17
CA LEU A 21 -2.28 -14.27 8.48
C LEU A 21 -0.81 -13.91 8.51
N THR A 22 0.03 -14.69 9.20
CA THR A 22 1.48 -14.44 9.24
C THR A 22 2.12 -14.49 7.85
N LYS A 23 1.64 -15.39 6.97
CA LYS A 23 2.06 -15.42 5.56
C LYS A 23 1.63 -14.16 4.82
N LEU A 24 0.40 -13.70 5.01
CA LEU A 24 -0.11 -12.45 4.43
C LEU A 24 0.71 -11.24 4.88
N GLU A 25 0.98 -11.11 6.18
CA GLU A 25 1.79 -10.02 6.75
C GLU A 25 3.21 -10.02 6.18
N SER A 26 3.84 -11.20 6.14
CA SER A 26 5.19 -11.36 5.60
C SER A 26 5.26 -11.03 4.11
N ALA A 27 4.31 -11.53 3.32
CA ALA A 27 4.24 -11.26 1.89
C ALA A 27 3.98 -9.77 1.62
N MET A 28 3.06 -9.15 2.36
CA MET A 28 2.79 -7.72 2.25
C MET A 28 4.02 -6.89 2.62
N SER A 29 4.65 -7.17 3.76
CA SER A 29 5.82 -6.41 4.19
C SER A 29 7.00 -6.58 3.25
N ALA A 30 7.18 -7.76 2.64
CA ALA A 30 8.20 -7.97 1.61
C ALA A 30 7.88 -7.20 0.33
N ALA A 31 6.63 -7.23 -0.11
CA ALA A 31 6.20 -6.56 -1.34
C ALA A 31 6.24 -5.03 -1.22
N ILE A 32 5.88 -4.47 -0.05
CA ILE A 32 6.02 -3.04 0.26
C ILE A 32 7.49 -2.61 0.32
N LYS A 33 8.39 -3.48 0.79
CA LYS A 33 9.83 -3.17 0.84
C LYS A 33 10.49 -3.20 -0.55
N SER A 34 9.98 -4.03 -1.45
CA SER A 34 10.49 -4.14 -2.82
C SER A 34 9.78 -3.22 -3.81
N SER A 35 8.57 -2.75 -3.48
CA SER A 35 7.93 -1.67 -4.21
C SER A 35 8.63 -0.35 -3.87
N ARG A 36 8.92 0.42 -4.91
CA ARG A 36 9.34 1.81 -4.80
C ARG A 36 8.45 2.61 -5.70
N VAL A 37 7.49 3.36 -5.16
CA VAL A 37 6.63 4.22 -5.98
C VAL A 37 7.28 5.60 -6.14
N PRO A 38 7.52 6.10 -7.36
CA PRO A 38 8.06 7.44 -7.55
C PRO A 38 7.09 8.51 -7.04
N ALA A 39 7.61 9.53 -6.37
CA ALA A 39 6.85 10.67 -5.85
C ALA A 39 5.93 11.31 -6.90
N LYS A 40 6.40 11.40 -8.15
CA LYS A 40 5.63 11.91 -9.30
C LYS A 40 4.35 11.11 -9.57
N GLU A 41 4.36 9.80 -9.36
CA GLU A 41 3.20 8.94 -9.59
C GLU A 41 2.20 9.04 -8.44
N THR A 42 2.70 9.14 -7.20
CA THR A 42 1.87 9.49 -6.04
C THR A 42 1.22 10.86 -6.24
N ARG A 43 1.97 11.87 -6.68
CA ARG A 43 1.46 13.21 -7.00
C ARG A 43 0.33 13.16 -8.03
N LYS A 44 0.48 12.37 -9.10
CA LYS A 44 -0.58 12.21 -10.11
C LYS A 44 -1.88 11.71 -9.47
N MET A 45 -1.81 10.70 -8.60
CA MET A 45 -2.98 10.19 -7.89
C MET A 45 -3.58 11.23 -6.94
N LEU A 46 -2.75 12.00 -6.22
CA LEU A 46 -3.20 13.08 -5.33
C LEU A 46 -3.87 14.24 -6.09
N LYS A 47 -3.49 14.48 -7.35
CA LYS A 47 -4.06 15.53 -8.22
C LYS A 47 -5.34 15.08 -8.95
N CYS A 48 -5.75 13.82 -8.86
CA CYS A 48 -6.99 13.34 -9.49
C CYS A 48 -8.23 13.99 -8.87
N MET A 49 -9.16 14.42 -9.72
CA MET A 49 -10.38 15.14 -9.32
C MET A 49 -11.56 14.20 -9.06
N SER A 50 -11.51 12.99 -9.59
CA SER A 50 -12.58 11.99 -9.49
C SER A 50 -12.07 10.60 -9.06
N ILE A 51 -13.00 9.75 -8.64
CA ILE A 51 -12.73 8.34 -8.33
C ILE A 51 -12.28 7.60 -9.60
N GLN A 52 -12.88 7.92 -10.75
CA GLN A 52 -12.57 7.31 -12.03
C GLN A 52 -11.13 7.65 -12.48
N GLU A 53 -10.74 8.93 -12.36
CA GLU A 53 -9.37 9.34 -12.66
C GLU A 53 -8.35 8.65 -11.76
N ALA A 54 -8.55 8.69 -10.43
CA ALA A 54 -7.64 8.04 -9.50
C ALA A 54 -7.60 6.52 -9.70
N GLY A 55 -8.76 5.92 -9.94
CA GLY A 55 -8.90 4.50 -10.26
C GLY A 55 -8.16 4.10 -11.52
N ASN A 56 -7.97 4.98 -12.49
CA ASN A 56 -7.25 4.69 -13.74
C ASN A 56 -5.75 5.03 -13.68
N THR A 57 -5.24 5.55 -12.56
CA THR A 57 -3.80 5.82 -12.42
C THR A 57 -2.99 4.52 -12.38
N ALA A 58 -1.79 4.56 -12.95
CA ALA A 58 -0.86 3.42 -12.90
C ALA A 58 -0.56 2.99 -11.45
N LEU A 59 -0.46 3.96 -10.54
CA LEU A 59 -0.27 3.71 -9.12
C LEU A 59 -1.43 2.93 -8.50
N PHE A 60 -2.69 3.33 -8.73
CA PHE A 60 -3.83 2.60 -8.17
C PHE A 60 -3.96 1.20 -8.80
N GLN A 61 -3.74 1.07 -10.11
CA GLN A 61 -3.72 -0.24 -10.77
C GLN A 61 -2.65 -1.15 -10.17
N PHE A 62 -1.44 -0.63 -9.95
CA PHE A 62 -0.37 -1.33 -9.25
C PHE A 62 -0.78 -1.75 -7.83
N MET A 63 -1.35 -0.85 -7.03
CA MET A 63 -1.81 -1.13 -5.67
C MET A 63 -2.88 -2.23 -5.67
N ARG A 64 -3.86 -2.17 -6.57
CA ARG A 64 -4.91 -3.18 -6.69
C ARG A 64 -4.31 -4.55 -7.00
N ASP A 65 -3.44 -4.63 -8.00
CA ASP A 65 -2.81 -5.88 -8.43
C ASP A 65 -1.88 -6.44 -7.35
N LEU A 66 -1.17 -5.58 -6.61
CA LEU A 66 -0.32 -5.95 -5.48
C LEU A 66 -1.12 -6.61 -4.36
N PHE A 67 -2.21 -5.97 -3.92
CA PHE A 67 -3.05 -6.48 -2.84
C PHE A 67 -3.80 -7.76 -3.23
N GLU A 68 -4.20 -7.87 -4.50
CA GLU A 68 -4.77 -9.09 -5.05
C GLU A 68 -3.74 -10.24 -5.05
N LYS A 69 -2.52 -10.00 -5.54
CA LYS A 69 -1.43 -11.00 -5.57
C LYS A 69 -1.00 -11.46 -4.18
N VAL A 70 -0.97 -10.56 -3.20
CA VAL A 70 -0.65 -10.91 -1.82
C VAL A 70 -1.79 -11.72 -1.17
N GLY A 71 -3.01 -11.68 -1.71
CA GLY A 71 -4.14 -12.46 -1.21
C GLY A 71 -5.06 -11.70 -0.27
N VAL A 72 -4.97 -10.36 -0.23
CA VAL A 72 -5.87 -9.50 0.53
C VAL A 72 -7.19 -9.24 -0.21
N GLY A 73 -7.20 -9.47 -1.52
CA GLY A 73 -8.34 -9.31 -2.40
C GLY A 73 -8.23 -8.08 -3.30
N GLN A 74 -9.16 -7.96 -4.24
CA GLN A 74 -9.18 -6.89 -5.21
C GLN A 74 -9.73 -5.60 -4.60
N LEU A 75 -8.89 -4.56 -4.53
CA LEU A 75 -9.28 -3.25 -4.03
C LEU A 75 -10.10 -2.47 -5.07
N VAL A 76 -11.17 -1.84 -4.60
CA VAL A 76 -11.98 -0.89 -5.37
C VAL A 76 -11.94 0.47 -4.67
N LEU A 77 -11.52 1.52 -5.37
CA LEU A 77 -11.56 2.88 -4.85
C LEU A 77 -13.02 3.37 -4.85
N ILE A 78 -13.54 3.73 -3.68
CA ILE A 78 -14.93 4.19 -3.51
C ILE A 78 -15.03 5.64 -3.05
N ARG A 79 -13.92 6.25 -2.59
CA ARG A 79 -13.84 7.66 -2.24
C ARG A 79 -12.45 8.22 -2.51
N ASN A 80 -12.38 9.42 -3.06
CA ASN A 80 -11.14 10.18 -3.29
C ASN A 80 -11.35 11.63 -2.85
N ASP A 81 -11.00 11.92 -1.61
CA ASP A 81 -10.88 13.27 -1.05
C ASP A 81 -9.41 13.62 -0.79
N ILE A 82 -9.12 14.92 -0.65
CA ILE A 82 -7.74 15.44 -0.49
C ILE A 82 -6.93 14.81 0.63
N PHE A 83 -7.56 14.40 1.73
CA PHE A 83 -6.89 13.78 2.87
C PHE A 83 -7.47 12.41 3.23
N ARG A 84 -8.34 11.85 2.37
CA ARG A 84 -9.02 10.60 2.67
C ARG A 84 -9.32 9.78 1.42
N TYR A 85 -8.92 8.52 1.45
CA TYR A 85 -9.22 7.53 0.44
C TYR A 85 -9.97 6.37 1.09
N ASP A 86 -11.13 6.01 0.54
CA ASP A 86 -11.86 4.84 1.00
C ASP A 86 -11.81 3.74 -0.06
N PHE A 87 -11.55 2.51 0.39
CA PHE A 87 -11.43 1.31 -0.44
C PHE A 87 -12.46 0.27 -0.02
N ALA A 88 -12.96 -0.49 -0.98
CA ALA A 88 -13.85 -1.63 -0.75
C ALA A 88 -13.26 -2.93 -1.30
N ILE A 89 -13.62 -4.04 -0.66
CA ILE A 89 -13.36 -5.40 -1.12
C ILE A 89 -14.66 -6.21 -0.96
N ASP A 90 -15.28 -6.56 -2.10
CA ASP A 90 -16.59 -7.24 -2.10
C ASP A 90 -16.54 -8.67 -1.56
N ASN A 91 -15.40 -9.34 -1.68
CA ASN A 91 -15.21 -10.74 -1.25
C ASN A 91 -13.86 -10.91 -0.55
N SER A 92 -13.68 -10.29 0.62
CA SER A 92 -12.39 -10.29 1.31
C SER A 92 -11.94 -11.71 1.70
N PRO A 93 -10.80 -12.20 1.18
CA PRO A 93 -10.22 -13.47 1.60
C PRO A 93 -9.88 -13.50 3.09
N VAL A 94 -9.46 -12.36 3.65
CA VAL A 94 -9.17 -12.19 5.08
C VAL A 94 -10.43 -12.44 5.91
N CYS A 95 -11.58 -11.91 5.49
CA CYS A 95 -12.85 -12.14 6.18
C CYS A 95 -13.21 -13.63 6.24
N LYS A 96 -12.90 -14.38 5.16
CA LYS A 96 -13.17 -15.82 5.06
C LYS A 96 -12.28 -16.68 5.97
N LEU A 97 -11.16 -16.13 6.49
CA LEU A 97 -10.35 -16.81 7.50
C LEU A 97 -11.05 -16.91 8.86
N TYR A 98 -12.10 -16.12 9.08
CA TYR A 98 -12.83 -16.05 10.34
C TYR A 98 -14.32 -16.39 10.17
N PRO A 99 -14.68 -17.57 9.61
CA PRO A 99 -16.06 -17.88 9.23
C PRO A 99 -17.04 -17.94 10.41
N HIS A 100 -16.52 -18.16 11.62
CA HIS A 100 -17.30 -18.29 12.85
C HIS A 100 -17.42 -16.98 13.64
N VAL A 101 -16.65 -15.95 13.28
CA VAL A 101 -16.69 -14.65 13.96
C VAL A 101 -17.84 -13.83 13.37
N LYS A 102 -18.83 -13.50 14.20
CA LYS A 102 -20.03 -12.75 13.81
C LYS A 102 -20.16 -11.47 14.63
N GLY A 103 -20.63 -10.40 14.00
CA GLY A 103 -20.85 -9.09 14.64
C GLY A 103 -19.57 -8.33 14.99
N LYS A 104 -18.42 -8.75 14.44
CA LYS A 104 -17.12 -8.09 14.65
C LYS A 104 -16.38 -7.89 13.34
N LYS A 105 -15.62 -6.81 13.28
CA LYS A 105 -14.67 -6.50 12.21
C LYS A 105 -13.45 -7.42 12.33
N THR A 106 -12.96 -7.94 11.20
CA THR A 106 -11.92 -8.98 11.19
C THR A 106 -10.81 -8.74 10.18
N CYS A 107 -10.93 -7.71 9.34
CA CYS A 107 -9.97 -7.41 8.27
C CYS A 107 -8.92 -6.37 8.68
N TYR A 108 -8.57 -6.30 9.97
CA TYR A 108 -7.60 -5.34 10.51
C TYR A 108 -6.24 -5.39 9.80
N ILE A 109 -5.77 -6.58 9.41
CA ILE A 109 -4.52 -6.78 8.66
C ILE A 109 -4.54 -6.04 7.31
N THR A 110 -5.70 -5.94 6.66
CA THR A 110 -5.88 -5.18 5.41
C THR A 110 -5.73 -3.69 5.67
N ALA A 111 -6.34 -3.19 6.74
CA ALA A 111 -6.19 -1.80 7.16
C ALA A 111 -4.71 -1.50 7.46
N GLU A 112 -4.04 -2.34 8.26
CA GLU A 112 -2.62 -2.16 8.55
C GLU A 112 -1.76 -2.16 7.28
N SER A 113 -2.02 -3.08 6.35
CA SER A 113 -1.32 -3.15 5.07
C SER A 113 -1.48 -1.87 4.25
N LEU A 114 -2.70 -1.31 4.18
CA LEU A 114 -2.96 -0.02 3.54
C LEU A 114 -2.18 1.11 4.24
N SER A 115 -2.20 1.14 5.57
CA SER A 115 -1.46 2.15 6.35
C SER A 115 0.05 2.09 6.05
N GLN A 116 0.61 0.88 5.98
CA GLN A 116 2.02 0.68 5.69
C GLN A 116 2.35 1.05 4.25
N PHE A 117 1.51 0.71 3.27
CA PHE A 117 1.71 1.05 1.87
C PHE A 117 1.75 2.58 1.68
N PHE A 118 0.75 3.29 2.21
CA PHE A 118 0.70 4.75 2.13
C PHE A 118 1.89 5.41 2.83
N THR A 119 2.24 4.94 4.04
CA THR A 119 3.31 5.58 4.82
C THR A 119 4.69 5.27 4.27
N LYS A 120 4.99 4.00 3.98
CA LYS A 120 6.36 3.54 3.65
C LYS A 120 6.69 3.65 2.17
N ASP A 121 5.73 3.38 1.30
CA ASP A 121 5.97 3.35 -0.15
C ASP A 121 5.55 4.68 -0.82
N LEU A 122 4.40 5.24 -0.42
CA LEU A 122 3.93 6.50 -1.00
C LEU A 122 4.50 7.75 -0.33
N GLY A 123 5.15 7.61 0.83
CA GLY A 123 5.64 8.75 1.62
C GLY A 123 4.51 9.61 2.21
N LEU A 124 3.32 9.02 2.39
CA LEU A 124 2.12 9.68 2.89
C LEU A 124 1.74 9.11 4.26
N PRO A 125 2.32 9.61 5.36
CA PRO A 125 1.97 9.18 6.69
C PRO A 125 0.48 9.41 6.96
N GLY A 126 -0.14 8.44 7.63
CA GLY A 126 -1.57 8.43 7.89
C GLY A 126 -2.00 7.22 8.71
N THR A 127 -3.31 7.07 8.85
CA THR A 127 -3.93 5.93 9.54
C THR A 127 -4.95 5.29 8.62
N ALA A 128 -4.98 3.96 8.62
CA ALA A 128 -6.02 3.21 7.94
C ALA A 128 -6.87 2.44 8.95
N GLU A 129 -8.19 2.46 8.77
CA GLU A 129 -9.15 1.77 9.62
C GLU A 129 -10.14 0.95 8.80
N GLU A 130 -10.57 -0.19 9.33
CA GLU A 130 -11.68 -0.97 8.80
C GLU A 130 -12.99 -0.31 9.24
N ILE A 131 -13.76 0.24 8.29
CA ILE A 131 -15.01 0.96 8.56
C ILE A 131 -16.25 0.07 8.40
N ALA A 132 -16.21 -0.95 7.54
CA ALA A 132 -17.27 -1.95 7.35
C ALA A 132 -16.66 -3.35 7.15
N CYS A 133 -17.37 -4.42 7.54
CA CYS A 133 -16.91 -5.80 7.45
C CYS A 133 -18.04 -6.80 7.23
N GLN A 134 -17.82 -7.79 6.36
CA GLN A 134 -18.81 -8.85 6.12
C GLN A 134 -19.07 -9.71 7.36
N ASN A 135 -18.05 -9.97 8.18
CA ASN A 135 -18.21 -10.67 9.47
C ASN A 135 -18.95 -9.82 10.51
N ALA A 136 -18.97 -8.49 10.36
CA ALA A 136 -19.78 -7.59 11.19
C ALA A 136 -21.25 -7.50 10.71
N GLY A 137 -21.57 -8.07 9.55
CA GLY A 137 -22.91 -8.04 8.95
C GLY A 137 -23.08 -7.05 7.79
N ASP A 138 -22.01 -6.39 7.36
CA ASP A 138 -22.03 -5.49 6.21
C ASP A 138 -22.00 -6.28 4.87
N ASN A 139 -22.36 -5.62 3.77
CA ASN A 139 -22.37 -6.25 2.45
C ASN A 139 -20.97 -6.57 1.92
N ARG A 140 -19.97 -5.75 2.29
CA ARG A 140 -18.58 -5.84 1.86
C ARG A 140 -17.65 -5.26 2.92
N CYS A 141 -16.35 -5.52 2.80
CA CYS A 141 -15.37 -4.90 3.68
C CYS A 141 -14.94 -3.54 3.11
N GLU A 142 -14.92 -2.51 3.95
CA GLU A 142 -14.51 -1.16 3.56
C GLU A 142 -13.45 -0.61 4.52
N PHE A 143 -12.51 0.16 3.97
CA PHE A 143 -11.35 0.68 4.67
C PHE A 143 -11.20 2.17 4.37
N ALA A 144 -11.00 2.98 5.41
CA ALA A 144 -10.73 4.40 5.27
C ALA A 144 -9.26 4.68 5.58
N VAL A 145 -8.55 5.31 4.64
CA VAL A 145 -7.18 5.79 4.80
C VAL A 145 -7.22 7.30 4.95
N SER A 146 -6.87 7.80 6.13
CA SER A 146 -6.76 9.23 6.44
C SER A 146 -5.29 9.65 6.41
N LEU A 147 -4.98 10.71 5.68
CA LEU A 147 -3.61 11.17 5.44
C LEU A 147 -3.28 12.40 6.27
N GLN A 148 -2.00 12.54 6.65
CA GLN A 148 -1.51 13.75 7.29
C GLN A 148 -1.52 14.91 6.26
N PRO A 149 -2.24 16.02 6.53
CA PRO A 149 -2.40 17.09 5.55
C PRO A 149 -1.08 17.69 5.07
N LEU A 150 -0.11 17.87 5.97
CA LEU A 150 1.18 18.46 5.65
C LEU A 150 1.93 17.64 4.58
N ALA A 151 2.02 16.33 4.76
CA ALA A 151 2.70 15.46 3.80
C ALA A 151 1.99 15.44 2.43
N VAL A 152 0.65 15.52 2.45
CA VAL A 152 -0.12 15.65 1.21
C VAL A 152 0.22 16.94 0.49
N TYR A 153 0.19 18.09 1.18
CA TYR A 153 0.54 19.38 0.57
C TYR A 153 1.96 19.40 0.00
N GLN A 154 2.92 18.76 0.69
CA GLN A 154 4.32 18.65 0.26
C GLN A 154 4.47 17.85 -1.03
N LEU A 155 3.74 16.74 -1.14
CA LEU A 155 3.86 15.84 -2.27
C LEU A 155 3.01 16.27 -3.47
N ALA A 156 1.79 16.74 -3.19
CA ALA A 156 0.82 17.15 -4.19
C ALA A 156 1.19 18.45 -4.89
N LEU A 157 1.70 19.45 -4.17
CA LEU A 157 1.96 20.78 -4.72
C LEU A 157 3.43 20.92 -5.11
N ASP A 158 3.68 21.02 -6.42
CA ASP A 158 5.02 21.14 -6.97
C ASP A 158 5.50 22.61 -7.02
N GLN A 159 6.72 22.82 -7.51
CA GLN A 159 7.31 24.16 -7.56
C GLN A 159 6.51 25.14 -8.44
N LEU A 160 5.87 24.66 -9.51
CA LEU A 160 5.03 25.51 -10.36
C LEU A 160 3.77 25.93 -9.60
N ASP A 161 3.15 25.00 -8.86
CA ASP A 161 1.99 25.31 -8.02
C ASP A 161 2.34 26.40 -6.98
N LYS A 162 3.53 26.32 -6.37
CA LYS A 162 4.03 27.36 -5.44
C LYS A 162 4.21 28.72 -6.12
N THR A 163 4.75 28.76 -7.34
CA THR A 163 4.89 30.00 -8.10
C THR A 163 3.54 30.61 -8.48
N ILE A 164 2.56 29.77 -8.84
CA ILE A 164 1.18 30.22 -9.09
C ILE A 164 0.59 30.85 -7.81
N ILE A 165 0.75 30.21 -6.66
CA ILE A 165 0.29 30.75 -5.36
C ILE A 165 0.89 32.13 -5.09
N GLY A 166 2.22 32.28 -5.24
CA GLY A 166 2.88 33.57 -5.04
C GLY A 166 2.37 34.65 -6.00
N SER A 167 2.15 34.30 -7.27
CA SER A 167 1.62 35.24 -8.26
C SER A 167 0.20 35.69 -7.93
N VAL A 168 -0.65 34.79 -7.43
CA VAL A 168 -2.01 35.13 -6.99
C VAL A 168 -1.98 36.05 -5.76
N ILE A 169 -1.07 35.81 -4.80
CA ILE A 169 -0.87 36.71 -3.65
C ILE A 169 -0.45 38.12 -4.09
N ASP A 170 0.35 38.22 -5.16
CA ASP A 170 0.73 39.50 -5.78
C ASP A 170 -0.39 40.12 -6.65
N GLY A 171 -1.59 39.53 -6.65
CA GLY A 171 -2.76 40.03 -7.38
C GLY A 171 -2.75 39.72 -8.88
N ALA A 172 -1.94 38.75 -9.34
CA ALA A 172 -1.96 38.32 -10.73
C ALA A 172 -3.15 37.37 -11.00
N GLY A 173 -3.91 37.67 -12.07
CA GLY A 173 -4.92 36.76 -12.59
C GLY A 173 -4.36 35.70 -13.54
N PRO A 174 -5.17 34.72 -13.95
CA PRO A 174 -4.74 33.58 -14.78
C PRO A 174 -3.99 33.97 -16.06
N ASP A 175 -4.43 35.04 -16.74
CA ASP A 175 -3.84 35.48 -18.01
C ASP A 175 -2.40 35.99 -17.81
N LYS A 176 -2.18 36.81 -16.76
CA LYS A 176 -0.85 37.33 -16.41
C LYS A 176 0.10 36.21 -15.95
N ILE A 177 -0.43 35.23 -15.22
CA ILE A 177 0.34 34.06 -14.78
C ILE A 177 0.77 33.23 -15.99
N SER A 178 -0.16 32.97 -16.92
CA SER A 178 0.07 32.24 -18.17
C SER A 178 1.21 32.88 -18.99
N GLU A 179 1.21 34.21 -19.13
CA GLU A 179 2.29 34.95 -19.79
C GLU A 179 3.62 34.80 -19.04
N SER A 180 3.62 34.95 -17.71
CA SER A 180 4.85 34.91 -16.91
C SER A 180 5.53 33.54 -16.85
N LEU A 181 4.76 32.47 -16.92
CA LEU A 181 5.24 31.08 -16.85
C LEU A 181 5.38 30.42 -18.22
N GLU A 182 5.14 31.16 -19.32
CA GLU A 182 5.13 30.64 -20.69
C GLU A 182 4.29 29.37 -20.84
N MET A 183 3.13 29.34 -20.16
CA MET A 183 2.29 28.17 -20.02
C MET A 183 0.91 28.44 -20.62
N SER A 184 0.27 27.41 -21.19
CA SER A 184 -1.08 27.60 -21.73
C SER A 184 -2.06 27.98 -20.61
N ARG A 185 -3.03 28.83 -20.97
CA ARG A 185 -4.10 29.26 -20.05
C ARG A 185 -4.87 28.07 -19.47
N ASP A 186 -5.11 27.04 -20.27
CA ASP A 186 -5.82 25.84 -19.84
C ASP A 186 -5.07 25.06 -18.77
N GLU A 187 -3.74 24.95 -18.88
CA GLU A 187 -2.89 24.32 -17.86
C GLU A 187 -2.86 25.16 -16.57
N ILE A 188 -2.80 26.49 -16.67
CA ILE A 188 -2.92 27.38 -15.50
C ILE A 188 -4.26 27.18 -14.80
N ILE A 189 -5.37 27.18 -15.54
CA ILE A 189 -6.70 26.96 -14.98
C ILE A 189 -6.78 25.57 -14.33
N PHE A 190 -6.23 24.54 -14.97
CA PHE A 190 -6.16 23.19 -14.41
C PHE A 190 -5.43 23.17 -13.05
N ARG A 191 -4.27 23.80 -12.97
CA ARG A 191 -3.50 23.91 -11.72
C ARG A 191 -4.23 24.73 -10.65
N MET A 192 -4.84 25.84 -11.03
CA MET A 192 -5.64 26.64 -10.11
C MET A 192 -6.86 25.86 -9.58
N ASN A 193 -7.47 24.99 -10.38
CA ASN A 193 -8.53 24.08 -9.93
C ASN A 193 -8.03 23.03 -8.94
N ILE A 194 -6.79 22.53 -9.11
CA ILE A 194 -6.14 21.68 -8.11
C ILE A 194 -5.94 22.48 -6.81
N LEU A 195 -5.40 23.69 -6.88
CA LEU A 195 -5.20 24.55 -5.69
C LEU A 195 -6.52 24.84 -4.97
N LYS A 196 -7.61 25.04 -5.72
CA LYS A 196 -8.97 25.17 -5.20
C LYS A 196 -9.47 23.89 -4.51
N ARG A 197 -9.22 22.71 -5.08
CA ARG A 197 -9.52 21.41 -4.44
C ARG A 197 -8.81 21.29 -3.09
N TYR A 198 -7.56 21.73 -3.03
CA TYR A 198 -6.73 21.74 -1.82
C TYR A 198 -7.03 22.89 -0.85
N LYS A 199 -8.06 23.69 -1.14
CA LYS A 199 -8.49 24.86 -0.35
C LYS A 199 -7.42 25.93 -0.19
N ILE A 200 -6.43 25.95 -1.08
CA ILE A 200 -5.42 27.02 -1.16
C ILE A 200 -6.02 28.25 -1.82
N LEU A 201 -6.83 28.03 -2.86
CA LEU A 201 -7.65 29.05 -3.51
C LEU A 201 -9.13 28.84 -3.21
N ASP A 202 -9.90 29.93 -3.23
CA ASP A 202 -11.36 29.89 -3.10
C ASP A 202 -12.06 29.71 -4.46
N ASP A 203 -13.38 29.91 -4.48
CA ASP A 203 -14.18 29.75 -5.70
C ASP A 203 -13.88 30.78 -6.78
N ASP A 204 -13.42 31.97 -6.39
CA ASP A 204 -13.08 33.12 -7.23
C ASP A 204 -11.56 33.22 -7.49
N TYR A 205 -10.84 32.13 -7.21
CA TYR A 205 -9.38 32.01 -7.33
C TYR A 205 -8.58 33.01 -6.49
N GLN A 206 -9.16 33.47 -5.38
CA GLN A 206 -8.43 34.27 -4.38
C GLN A 206 -7.74 33.35 -3.37
N ILE A 207 -6.66 33.85 -2.76
CA ILE A 207 -5.93 33.11 -1.73
C ILE A 207 -6.79 32.96 -0.47
N THR A 208 -6.81 31.76 0.10
CA THR A 208 -7.49 31.50 1.39
C THR A 208 -6.51 31.64 2.56
N GLU A 209 -7.02 31.62 3.80
CA GLU A 209 -6.19 31.54 5.01
C GLU A 209 -5.27 30.31 5.03
N ILE A 210 -5.74 29.17 4.51
CA ILE A 210 -4.94 27.95 4.35
C ILE A 210 -3.83 28.20 3.32
N GLY A 211 -4.16 28.85 2.20
CA GLY A 211 -3.20 29.22 1.17
C GLY A 211 -2.11 30.17 1.67
N GLU A 212 -2.48 31.18 2.44
CA GLU A 212 -1.52 32.08 3.08
C GLU A 212 -0.60 31.34 4.05
N THR A 213 -1.16 30.46 4.88
CA THR A 213 -0.40 29.66 5.83
C THR A 213 0.57 28.74 5.11
N TYR A 214 0.10 28.07 4.05
CA TYR A 214 0.95 27.21 3.22
C TYR A 214 2.06 28.02 2.55
N HIS A 215 1.79 29.21 2.01
CA HIS A 215 2.81 30.05 1.40
C HIS A 215 3.87 30.51 2.41
N LYS A 216 3.45 30.97 3.60
CA LYS A 216 4.34 31.49 4.66
C LYS A 216 5.23 30.42 5.30
N TYR A 217 4.72 29.20 5.45
CA TYR A 217 5.41 28.13 6.20
C TYR A 217 5.81 26.92 5.34
N GLY A 218 5.43 26.90 4.06
CA GLY A 218 5.72 25.81 3.12
C GLY A 218 7.07 25.94 2.39
N GLU A 219 7.80 27.03 2.60
CA GLU A 219 9.17 27.19 2.09
C GLU A 219 10.09 26.12 2.68
N GLY A 220 10.86 25.44 1.82
CA GLY A 220 11.75 24.33 2.22
C GLY A 220 11.08 22.96 2.33
N MET A 221 9.76 22.86 2.09
CA MET A 221 9.02 21.61 2.25
C MET A 221 9.00 20.69 1.01
N GLY A 222 10.06 20.68 0.21
CA GLY A 222 10.23 19.77 -0.93
C GLY A 222 11.66 19.28 -0.97
N GLY A 223 11.86 17.97 -0.76
CA GLY A 223 13.16 17.33 -0.96
C GLY A 223 13.42 17.09 -2.45
N ASP A 224 14.68 16.80 -2.79
CA ASP A 224 15.04 16.35 -4.13
C ASP A 224 14.23 15.10 -4.50
N GLU A 225 13.54 15.14 -5.64
CA GLU A 225 12.82 13.98 -6.16
C GLU A 225 13.83 12.98 -6.71
N GLU A 226 13.97 11.81 -6.06
CA GLU A 226 14.73 10.71 -6.64
C GLU A 226 14.01 10.19 -7.89
N GLU A 227 14.66 10.31 -9.06
CA GLU A 227 14.18 9.69 -10.29
C GLU A 227 14.58 8.22 -10.35
N PHE A 228 13.61 7.33 -10.15
CA PHE A 228 13.76 5.90 -10.39
C PHE A 228 12.60 5.35 -11.22
N GLN A 229 12.82 4.20 -11.86
CA GLN A 229 11.77 3.56 -12.67
C GLN A 229 10.67 3.01 -11.75
N PRO A 230 9.39 3.23 -12.08
CA PRO A 230 8.30 2.70 -11.28
C PRO A 230 8.18 1.17 -11.41
N PRO A 231 7.67 0.49 -10.37
CA PRO A 231 7.76 -0.96 -10.19
C PRO A 231 6.85 -1.73 -11.17
N TRP A 232 5.86 -1.06 -11.75
CA TRP A 232 4.98 -1.66 -12.77
C TRP A 232 5.61 -1.71 -14.17
N LYS A 233 6.70 -0.97 -14.44
CA LYS A 233 7.42 -1.15 -15.71
C LYS A 233 8.10 -2.52 -15.76
N ASP A 234 8.62 -3.00 -14.65
CA ASP A 234 9.23 -4.33 -14.56
C ASP A 234 8.17 -5.44 -14.60
N MET A 235 6.97 -5.23 -14.06
CA MET A 235 5.87 -6.20 -14.21
C MET A 235 5.40 -6.36 -15.67
N ALA A 236 5.46 -5.31 -16.48
CA ALA A 236 5.18 -5.42 -17.92
C ALA A 236 6.29 -6.18 -18.68
N VAL A 237 7.55 -6.03 -18.26
CA VAL A 237 8.70 -6.77 -18.83
C VAL A 237 8.67 -8.24 -18.39
N ILE A 238 8.35 -8.53 -17.13
CA ILE A 238 8.19 -9.90 -16.60
C ILE A 238 6.99 -10.59 -17.27
N SER A 239 5.86 -9.90 -17.47
CA SER A 239 4.72 -10.47 -18.19
C SER A 239 5.01 -10.78 -19.66
N ASN A 240 5.84 -9.97 -20.32
CA ASN A 240 6.29 -10.24 -21.70
C ASN A 240 7.34 -11.36 -21.76
N ALA A 241 8.25 -11.44 -20.79
CA ALA A 241 9.21 -12.55 -20.69
C ALA A 241 8.51 -13.90 -20.39
N ILE A 242 7.49 -13.90 -19.53
CA ILE A 242 6.66 -15.08 -19.25
C ILE A 242 5.78 -15.46 -20.45
N SER A 243 5.30 -14.47 -21.23
CA SER A 243 4.53 -14.73 -22.45
C SER A 243 5.38 -15.17 -23.64
N ALA A 244 6.69 -14.89 -23.62
CA ALA A 244 7.65 -15.27 -24.67
C ALA A 244 8.41 -16.57 -24.37
N SER A 245 8.46 -17.04 -23.11
CA SER A 245 9.20 -18.23 -22.71
C SER A 245 8.27 -19.42 -22.48
N THR A 246 8.25 -20.32 -23.46
CA THR A 246 7.72 -21.69 -23.33
C THR A 246 8.40 -22.43 -22.16
N SER A 247 7.57 -22.99 -21.26
CA SER A 247 7.90 -24.04 -20.26
C SER A 247 8.89 -23.71 -19.12
N PHE A 248 8.33 -23.62 -17.90
CA PHE A 248 9.02 -23.59 -16.61
C PHE A 248 10.06 -24.73 -16.40
N ALA A 249 9.92 -25.84 -17.14
CA ALA A 249 10.88 -26.95 -17.07
C ALA A 249 12.21 -26.65 -17.78
N GLU A 250 12.23 -25.82 -18.85
CA GLU A 250 13.46 -25.45 -19.55
C GLU A 250 14.31 -24.46 -18.71
N ALA A 251 13.64 -23.49 -18.06
CA ALA A 251 14.30 -22.52 -17.19
C ALA A 251 14.94 -23.14 -15.93
N PHE A 252 14.39 -24.26 -15.42
CA PHE A 252 14.94 -24.95 -14.25
C PHE A 252 16.20 -25.77 -14.59
N THR A 253 16.25 -26.40 -15.77
CA THR A 253 17.46 -27.10 -16.26
C THR A 253 18.61 -26.14 -16.61
N GLU A 254 18.30 -24.95 -17.10
CA GLU A 254 19.31 -23.94 -17.46
C GLU A 254 19.90 -23.27 -16.20
N ALA A 255 19.08 -23.04 -15.17
CA ALA A 255 19.55 -22.50 -13.88
C ALA A 255 20.32 -23.52 -13.02
N ALA A 256 20.07 -24.82 -13.18
CA ALA A 256 20.78 -25.87 -12.44
C ALA A 256 22.12 -26.29 -13.09
N SER A 257 22.45 -25.78 -14.29
CA SER A 257 23.67 -26.15 -15.03
C SER A 257 24.79 -25.12 -14.94
N GLN A 258 24.61 -24.02 -14.21
CA GLN A 258 25.64 -23.03 -13.96
C GLN A 258 25.91 -22.88 -12.45
N GLU A 259 26.99 -23.55 -12.03
CA GLU A 259 27.69 -23.49 -10.73
C GLU A 259 27.22 -24.45 -9.59
N PRO A 260 28.18 -25.01 -8.82
CA PRO A 260 27.98 -26.23 -8.06
C PRO A 260 27.21 -25.98 -6.77
N LEU A 261 26.15 -26.77 -6.58
CA LEU A 261 25.42 -26.88 -5.32
C LEU A 261 26.38 -27.25 -4.19
N TRP A 262 26.32 -26.49 -3.10
CA TRP A 262 26.93 -26.87 -1.84
C TRP A 262 26.18 -28.10 -1.35
N ASP A 263 26.88 -29.24 -1.20
CA ASP A 263 26.33 -30.47 -0.66
C ASP A 263 25.85 -30.22 0.78
N VAL A 264 24.55 -30.00 0.95
CA VAL A 264 23.89 -30.16 2.25
C VAL A 264 23.41 -31.61 2.29
N GLU A 265 24.09 -32.45 3.06
CA GLU A 265 23.68 -33.85 3.24
C GLU A 265 22.24 -33.91 3.81
N GLU A 266 21.33 -34.58 3.10
CA GLU A 266 19.92 -34.81 3.48
C GLU A 266 19.71 -35.40 4.89
N LYS A 267 20.76 -35.89 5.54
CA LYS A 267 20.72 -36.50 6.88
C LYS A 267 20.44 -35.48 8.00
N ASP A 268 20.73 -34.20 7.79
CA ASP A 268 20.53 -33.16 8.83
C ASP A 268 19.08 -32.63 8.89
N ILE A 269 18.32 -32.70 7.80
CA ILE A 269 16.94 -32.20 7.74
C ILE A 269 15.97 -33.17 8.43
N VAL A 270 16.31 -34.46 8.51
CA VAL A 270 15.40 -35.51 9.01
C VAL A 270 15.37 -35.61 10.55
N ASN A 271 16.33 -35.00 11.26
CA ASN A 271 16.48 -35.19 12.71
C ASN A 271 15.61 -34.24 13.58
N LEU A 272 15.19 -33.09 13.03
CA LEU A 272 14.40 -32.08 13.76
C LEU A 272 12.97 -32.55 14.09
N ALA A 273 12.35 -33.33 13.20
CA ALA A 273 10.99 -33.82 13.38
C ALA A 273 10.88 -34.90 14.48
N GLU A 274 11.93 -35.72 14.68
CA GLU A 274 11.97 -36.70 15.76
C GLU A 274 12.31 -36.08 17.12
N GLN A 275 13.16 -35.05 17.15
CA GLN A 275 13.49 -34.32 18.38
C GLN A 275 12.31 -33.49 18.90
N ALA A 276 11.47 -32.96 18.01
CA ALA A 276 10.23 -32.27 18.38
C ALA A 276 9.23 -33.18 19.10
N LYS A 277 9.15 -34.47 18.74
CA LYS A 277 8.25 -35.45 19.38
C LYS A 277 8.65 -35.83 20.81
N LYS A 278 9.92 -35.65 21.18
CA LYS A 278 10.46 -36.04 22.51
C LYS A 278 10.47 -34.90 23.52
N SER A 279 10.09 -33.69 23.12
CA SER A 279 10.22 -32.47 23.94
C SER A 279 8.85 -32.09 24.53
N LYS A 280 8.79 -31.77 25.83
CA LYS A 280 7.49 -31.52 26.51
C LYS A 280 7.02 -30.07 26.39
N SER A 281 7.85 -29.17 25.86
CA SER A 281 7.55 -27.75 25.66
C SER A 281 8.46 -27.10 24.62
N PHE A 282 7.94 -26.09 23.91
CA PHE A 282 8.67 -25.32 22.90
C PHE A 282 9.87 -24.55 23.48
N ALA A 283 9.81 -24.16 24.76
CA ALA A 283 10.94 -23.52 25.46
C ALA A 283 12.13 -24.50 25.68
N GLU A 284 11.86 -25.80 25.74
CA GLU A 284 12.87 -26.85 25.91
C GLU A 284 13.63 -27.13 24.61
N LEU A 285 12.97 -26.98 23.46
CA LEU A 285 13.57 -27.10 22.12
C LEU A 285 14.53 -25.93 21.83
N LEU A 286 14.07 -24.70 22.07
CA LEU A 286 14.90 -23.50 21.89
C LEU A 286 16.14 -23.52 22.80
N SER A 287 16.00 -23.98 24.04
CA SER A 287 17.12 -24.04 24.99
C SER A 287 18.17 -25.10 24.64
N LYS A 288 17.79 -26.16 23.92
CA LYS A 288 18.74 -27.19 23.45
C LYS A 288 19.48 -26.73 22.20
N GLN A 289 18.82 -26.01 21.31
CA GLN A 289 19.42 -25.50 20.08
C GLN A 289 20.39 -24.35 20.35
N VAL A 290 20.07 -23.47 21.30
CA VAL A 290 21.01 -22.43 21.75
C VAL A 290 22.24 -23.01 22.47
N LYS A 291 22.12 -24.21 23.07
CA LYS A 291 23.26 -24.90 23.69
C LYS A 291 24.14 -25.65 22.69
N SER A 292 23.57 -26.21 21.61
CA SER A 292 24.37 -26.86 20.55
C SER A 292 25.21 -25.87 19.78
N ASP A 293 24.71 -24.65 19.57
CA ASP A 293 25.42 -23.60 18.83
C ASP A 293 26.51 -22.88 19.67
N MET A 294 26.65 -23.23 20.96
CA MET A 294 27.67 -22.67 21.86
C MET A 294 28.82 -23.65 22.17
N GLU A 295 28.75 -24.90 21.71
CA GLU A 295 29.79 -25.92 21.90
C GLU A 295 30.57 -26.27 20.62
N GLU A 296 30.36 -25.51 19.53
CA GLU A 296 31.28 -25.41 18.37
C GLU A 296 32.14 -24.15 18.45
#